data_AF-A0A523EA21-F1
#
_entry.id   AF-A0A523EA21-F1
#
_cell.length_a   1.000
_cell.length_b   1.000
_cell.length_c   1.000
_cell.angle_alpha   90.00
_cell.angle_beta   90.00
_cell.angle_gamma   90.00
#
_symmetry.space_group_name_H-M   'P 1'
#
loop_
_entity.id
_entity.type
_entity.pdbx_description
1 polymer ?
#
loop_
_entity_poly.entity_id
_entity_poly.type
_entity_poly.pdbx_seq_one_letter_code
_entity_poly.pdbx_strand_id
1 'polypeptide(L)'
;MRFPGSKLLSEDISTKTASFDSIIRHCENVNLSGYMEVAFGDAEGLLLFYLGEQINIIYRHVNKIFLGGEATLKLRNTAQMREGKISIYELPLDMAHMLRGLSNRKEIFGQIFAADPLKDFIQRLNDEGHTGSLEILTNKGTGMILLVRGRFSTAYFETEGGVTFEKKEALNKIYELLERDDTSAQVFQSDFSPDIWKTRQQGNKGRSSRLQELLEQRREGSTKEVEAEAEAQHDGSKPRDGPTPELTTIEVVPPPEPPPSAERRPLQEQILSDIAEQTPALLATFFFGLESEEIDAEIVAAPDETADRLIIDKLPAFVKYLENLAAMRGDDHVEILSMSTENFYLIVKCIPETQEGIAMITDRSQPVTLASALLLNSAHRYVAMLAGTAV
;
A
#
# COMPACT_ATOMS: atom_id res chain seq x y z
N MET A 1 1.48 4.83 19.87
CA MET A 1 2.96 4.84 19.68
C MET A 1 3.29 6.21 19.11
N ARG A 2 4.18 6.99 19.72
CA ARG A 2 4.51 8.32 19.18
C ARG A 2 5.78 8.25 18.36
N PHE A 3 5.63 8.44 17.05
CA PHE A 3 6.77 8.46 16.16
C PHE A 3 7.52 9.81 16.26
N PRO A 4 8.86 9.82 16.16
CA PRO A 4 9.71 11.02 16.15
C PRO A 4 9.27 12.10 15.19
N GLY A 5 9.35 13.36 15.63
CA GLY A 5 8.99 14.51 14.81
C GLY A 5 7.54 14.52 14.34
N SER A 6 6.68 13.66 14.88
CA SER A 6 5.26 13.64 14.55
C SER A 6 4.62 14.97 14.94
N LYS A 7 3.98 15.60 13.95
CA LYS A 7 3.15 16.78 14.16
C LYS A 7 1.71 16.30 14.22
N LEU A 8 1.10 16.43 15.40
CA LEU A 8 -0.34 16.21 15.54
C LEU A 8 -1.08 17.20 14.64
N LEU A 9 -1.84 16.67 13.68
CA LEU A 9 -2.65 17.45 12.76
C LEU A 9 -4.07 17.63 13.30
N SER A 10 -4.63 16.54 13.82
CA SER A 10 -5.97 16.50 14.39
C SER A 10 -6.01 15.48 15.52
N GLU A 11 -6.73 15.80 16.59
CA GLU A 11 -6.83 14.98 17.80
C GLU A 11 -8.29 14.68 18.12
N ASP A 12 -8.56 13.47 18.60
CA ASP A 12 -9.85 13.06 19.17
C ASP A 12 -11.06 13.31 18.24
N ILE A 13 -10.88 13.13 16.93
CA ILE A 13 -11.99 13.16 15.98
C ILE A 13 -12.90 11.98 16.30
N SER A 14 -14.14 12.25 16.70
CA SER A 14 -15.14 11.21 16.95
C SER A 14 -15.67 10.65 15.62
N THR A 15 -15.72 9.32 15.52
CA THR A 15 -16.35 8.64 14.38
C THR A 15 -17.87 8.85 14.29
N LYS A 16 -18.51 9.44 15.32
CA LYS A 16 -19.90 9.92 15.22
C LYS A 16 -20.03 11.17 14.36
N THR A 17 -19.04 12.05 14.42
CA THR A 17 -19.08 13.36 13.74
C THR A 17 -18.51 13.32 12.33
N ALA A 18 -17.60 12.38 12.06
CA ALA A 18 -17.03 12.16 10.74
C ALA A 18 -16.87 10.66 10.49
N SER A 19 -17.39 10.17 9.36
CA SER A 19 -17.27 8.76 9.03
C SER A 19 -15.81 8.35 8.85
N PHE A 20 -15.47 7.13 9.27
CA PHE A 20 -14.11 6.59 9.17
C PHE A 20 -13.57 6.64 7.72
N ASP A 21 -14.41 6.26 6.75
CA ASP A 21 -14.03 6.27 5.33
C ASP A 21 -13.82 7.70 4.80
N SER A 22 -14.58 8.69 5.28
CA SER A 22 -14.36 10.09 4.92
C SER A 22 -13.02 10.61 5.43
N ILE A 23 -12.59 10.17 6.62
CA ILE A 23 -11.30 10.57 7.20
C ILE A 23 -10.14 9.94 6.43
N ILE A 24 -10.24 8.66 6.06
CA ILE A 24 -9.24 8.00 5.21
C ILE A 24 -9.10 8.74 3.87
N ARG A 25 -10.22 8.98 3.17
CA ARG A 25 -10.22 9.74 1.91
C ARG A 25 -9.61 11.12 2.06
N HIS A 26 -9.82 11.77 3.21
CA HIS A 26 -9.19 13.05 3.49
C HIS A 26 -7.66 12.92 3.57
N CYS A 27 -7.15 11.93 4.32
CA CYS A 27 -5.71 11.63 4.40
C CYS A 27 -5.09 11.35 3.02
N GLU A 28 -5.80 10.59 2.18
CA GLU A 28 -5.41 10.31 0.79
C GLU A 28 -5.34 11.61 -0.03
N ASN A 29 -6.41 12.40 -0.04
CA ASN A 29 -6.51 13.64 -0.83
C ASN A 29 -5.48 14.71 -0.44
N VAL A 30 -5.08 14.77 0.83
CA VAL A 30 -4.05 15.72 1.30
C VAL A 30 -2.62 15.20 1.10
N ASN A 31 -2.46 14.03 0.48
CA ASN A 31 -1.17 13.34 0.33
C ASN A 31 -0.46 13.13 1.68
N LEU A 32 -1.20 12.71 2.71
CA LEU A 32 -0.66 12.52 4.05
C LEU A 32 0.56 11.61 4.01
N SER A 33 1.64 12.04 4.64
CA SER A 33 2.80 11.22 4.95
C SER A 33 2.91 11.19 6.47
N GLY A 34 2.51 10.09 7.09
CA GLY A 34 2.13 10.11 8.50
C GLY A 34 1.41 8.85 8.95
N TYR A 35 0.69 8.99 10.05
CA TYR A 35 -0.09 7.89 10.59
C TYR A 35 -1.39 8.38 11.23
N MET A 36 -2.35 7.48 11.31
CA MET A 36 -3.62 7.68 11.98
C MET A 36 -3.79 6.62 13.06
N GLU A 37 -3.95 7.07 14.30
CA GLU A 37 -4.32 6.23 15.43
C GLU A 37 -5.84 6.23 15.59
N VAL A 38 -6.39 5.07 15.87
CA VAL A 38 -7.84 4.86 16.03
C VAL A 38 -8.06 4.04 17.29
N ALA A 39 -8.97 4.46 18.17
CA ALA A 39 -9.29 3.74 19.40
C ALA A 39 -10.80 3.51 19.53
N PHE A 40 -11.21 2.25 19.75
CA PHE A 40 -12.58 1.78 19.94
C PHE A 40 -12.79 1.12 21.31
N GLY A 41 -12.27 1.72 22.38
CA GLY A 41 -12.29 1.14 23.72
C GLY A 41 -11.24 0.04 23.88
N ASP A 42 -11.63 -1.23 23.73
CA ASP A 42 -10.75 -2.41 23.82
C ASP A 42 -10.09 -2.80 22.49
N ALA A 43 -10.23 -1.95 21.47
CA ALA A 43 -9.60 -2.10 20.16
C ALA A 43 -8.83 -0.85 19.75
N GLU A 44 -7.71 -1.04 19.07
CA GLU A 44 -6.83 0.01 18.60
C GLU A 44 -6.36 -0.28 17.17
N GLY A 45 -6.32 0.74 16.32
CA GLY A 45 -5.82 0.69 14.96
C GLY A 45 -4.72 1.71 14.72
N LEU A 46 -3.74 1.34 13.91
CA LEU A 46 -2.72 2.23 13.38
C LEU A 46 -2.69 2.08 11.87
N LEU A 47 -3.02 3.15 11.14
CA LEU A 47 -2.89 3.21 9.69
C LEU A 47 -1.70 4.09 9.33
N LEU A 48 -0.85 3.59 8.46
CA LEU A 48 0.32 4.30 7.96
C LEU A 48 0.03 4.84 6.57
N PHE A 49 0.37 6.10 6.32
CA PHE A 49 0.19 6.78 5.04
C PHE A 49 1.54 7.31 4.52
N TYR A 50 1.75 7.20 3.21
CA TYR A 50 2.89 7.77 2.52
C TYR A 50 2.44 8.46 1.24
N LEU A 51 2.58 9.78 1.17
CA LEU A 51 2.09 10.61 0.05
C LEU A 51 0.63 10.31 -0.33
N GLY A 52 -0.22 10.09 0.68
CA GLY A 52 -1.64 9.77 0.50
C GLY A 52 -1.91 8.29 0.29
N GLU A 53 -0.92 7.48 -0.05
CA GLU A 53 -1.08 6.03 -0.18
C GLU A 53 -1.13 5.36 1.19
N GLN A 54 -2.14 4.53 1.45
CA GLN A 54 -2.20 3.72 2.66
C GLN A 54 -1.22 2.54 2.56
N ILE A 55 -0.11 2.62 3.29
CA ILE A 55 1.02 1.67 3.16
C ILE A 55 0.92 0.46 4.09
N ASN A 56 0.31 0.59 5.26
CA ASN A 56 0.17 -0.52 6.20
C ASN A 56 -0.95 -0.25 7.22
N ILE A 57 -1.50 -1.32 7.79
CA ILE A 57 -2.46 -1.28 8.89
C ILE A 57 -2.08 -2.32 9.93
N ILE A 58 -2.08 -1.87 11.19
CA ILE A 58 -2.03 -2.72 12.37
C ILE A 58 -3.34 -2.55 13.11
N TYR A 59 -3.99 -3.65 13.46
CA TYR A 59 -5.20 -3.64 14.26
C TYR A 59 -5.03 -4.57 15.46
N ARG A 60 -5.26 -4.06 16.66
CA ARG A 60 -5.22 -4.82 17.91
C ARG A 60 -6.61 -4.82 18.52
N HIS A 61 -7.09 -6.00 18.90
CA HIS A 61 -8.33 -6.14 19.65
C HIS A 61 -8.09 -7.14 20.78
N VAL A 62 -8.26 -6.69 22.02
CA VAL A 62 -7.90 -7.45 23.22
C VAL A 62 -6.41 -7.84 23.15
N ASN A 63 -6.09 -9.13 22.97
CA ASN A 63 -4.72 -9.66 22.92
C ASN A 63 -4.34 -10.24 21.55
N LYS A 64 -5.12 -9.94 20.50
CA LYS A 64 -4.81 -10.35 19.13
C LYS A 64 -4.37 -9.15 18.30
N ILE A 65 -3.29 -9.33 17.55
CA ILE A 65 -2.78 -8.36 16.58
C ILE A 65 -3.06 -8.92 15.20
N PHE A 66 -3.65 -8.09 14.35
CA PHE A 66 -3.96 -8.34 12.96
C PHE A 66 -3.13 -7.36 12.12
N LEU A 67 -2.69 -7.80 10.94
CA LEU A 67 -1.86 -7.01 10.01
C LEU A 67 -2.47 -7.01 8.61
N GLY A 68 -2.12 -6.00 7.80
CA GLY A 68 -2.44 -5.95 6.38
C GLY A 68 -3.95 -6.00 6.08
N GLY A 69 -4.35 -6.75 5.05
CA GLY A 69 -5.74 -6.83 4.59
C GLY A 69 -6.74 -7.31 5.66
N GLU A 70 -6.34 -8.26 6.52
CA GLU A 70 -7.17 -8.72 7.64
C GLU A 70 -7.39 -7.61 8.66
N ALA A 71 -6.34 -6.84 8.98
CA ALA A 71 -6.44 -5.67 9.85
C ALA A 71 -7.37 -4.62 9.26
N THR A 72 -7.26 -4.33 7.96
CA THR A 72 -8.13 -3.39 7.24
C THR A 72 -9.60 -3.75 7.41
N LEU A 73 -9.95 -5.01 7.13
CA LEU A 73 -11.34 -5.47 7.18
C LEU A 73 -11.89 -5.40 8.61
N LYS A 74 -11.15 -5.90 9.60
CA LYS A 74 -11.58 -5.86 11.00
C LYS A 74 -11.71 -4.45 11.54
N LEU A 75 -10.78 -3.57 11.21
CA LEU A 75 -10.80 -2.18 11.62
C LEU A 75 -12.02 -1.45 11.05
N ARG A 76 -12.30 -1.61 9.73
CA ARG A 76 -13.48 -1.01 9.09
C ARG A 76 -14.78 -1.53 9.67
N ASN A 77 -14.90 -2.85 9.87
CA ASN A 77 -16.09 -3.46 10.48
C ASN A 77 -16.31 -2.93 11.91
N THR A 78 -15.23 -2.76 12.68
CA THR A 78 -15.31 -2.21 14.04
C THR A 78 -15.74 -0.74 14.02
N ALA A 79 -15.21 0.05 13.09
CA ALA A 79 -15.57 1.44 12.91
C ALA A 79 -17.05 1.67 12.52
N GLN A 80 -17.67 0.69 11.87
CA GLN A 80 -19.10 0.72 11.55
C GLN A 80 -19.99 0.36 12.75
N MET A 81 -19.50 -0.50 13.65
CA MET A 81 -20.29 -1.00 14.79
C MET A 81 -20.09 -0.18 16.06
N ARG A 82 -18.97 0.53 16.20
CA ARG A 82 -18.57 1.20 17.43
C ARG A 82 -18.10 2.62 17.16
N GLU A 83 -18.40 3.50 18.11
CA GLU A 83 -17.78 4.81 18.15
C GLU A 83 -16.32 4.68 18.59
N GLY A 84 -15.44 5.42 17.92
CA GLY A 84 -14.04 5.52 18.26
C GLY A 84 -13.52 6.94 18.16
N LYS A 85 -12.31 7.12 18.67
CA LYS A 85 -11.53 8.36 18.58
C LYS A 85 -10.41 8.19 17.57
N ILE A 86 -10.18 9.22 16.77
CA ILE A 86 -9.15 9.23 15.75
C ILE A 86 -8.20 10.41 15.97
N SER A 87 -6.91 10.12 15.95
CA SER A 87 -5.84 11.11 15.99
C SER A 87 -4.94 10.94 14.77
N ILE A 88 -4.65 12.04 14.07
CA ILE A 88 -3.91 12.07 12.82
C ILE A 88 -2.61 12.82 13.04
N TYR A 89 -1.51 12.22 12.61
CA TYR A 89 -0.17 12.75 12.78
C TYR A 89 0.54 12.81 11.44
N GLU A 90 1.10 13.97 11.11
CA GLU A 90 2.04 14.14 10.01
C GLU A 90 3.42 13.70 10.49
N LEU A 91 4.12 12.97 9.63
CA LEU A 91 5.50 12.59 9.84
C LEU A 91 6.42 13.36 8.88
N PRO A 92 7.64 13.69 9.33
CA PRO A 92 8.70 14.04 8.41
C PRO A 92 8.78 12.99 7.29
N LEU A 93 8.91 13.44 6.04
CA LEU A 93 8.79 12.56 4.88
C LEU A 93 9.82 11.41 4.90
N ASP A 94 11.01 11.65 5.47
CA ASP A 94 12.00 10.63 5.76
C ASP A 94 11.47 9.58 6.75
N MET A 95 10.81 9.97 7.84
CA MET A 95 10.17 9.04 8.79
C MET A 95 9.03 8.25 8.16
N ALA A 96 8.10 8.89 7.45
CA ALA A 96 7.02 8.21 6.75
C ALA A 96 7.54 7.19 5.72
N HIS A 97 8.64 7.54 5.05
CA HIS A 97 9.32 6.64 4.12
C HIS A 97 9.98 5.45 4.83
N MET A 98 10.57 5.64 6.02
CA MET A 98 11.09 4.52 6.82
C MET A 98 9.98 3.51 7.16
N LEU A 99 8.82 4.01 7.60
CA LEU A 99 7.70 3.15 8.00
C LEU A 99 7.15 2.32 6.84
N ARG A 100 7.28 2.80 5.59
CA ARG A 100 6.96 2.02 4.39
C ARG A 100 7.86 0.79 4.22
N GLY A 101 9.14 0.86 4.59
CA GLY A 101 10.08 -0.26 4.44
C GLY A 101 9.89 -1.40 5.44
N LEU A 102 9.30 -1.11 6.60
CA LEU A 102 9.09 -2.09 7.67
C LEU A 102 8.18 -3.26 7.26
N SER A 103 7.44 -3.12 6.14
CA SER A 103 6.56 -4.17 5.60
C SER A 103 7.32 -5.33 4.93
N ASN A 104 8.59 -5.14 4.51
CA ASN A 104 9.42 -6.16 3.81
C ASN A 104 10.73 -6.42 4.56
N ARG A 105 10.65 -6.77 5.85
CA ARG A 105 11.84 -7.00 6.67
C ARG A 105 12.39 -8.42 6.49
N LYS A 106 13.70 -8.52 6.28
CA LYS A 106 14.48 -9.75 6.30
C LYS A 106 15.29 -9.80 7.59
N GLU A 107 15.18 -10.89 8.33
CA GLU A 107 16.01 -11.12 9.51
C GLU A 107 17.48 -11.30 9.07
N ILE A 108 18.37 -10.50 9.64
CA ILE A 108 19.82 -10.57 9.40
C ILE A 108 20.48 -11.27 10.58
N PHE A 109 20.07 -10.90 11.79
CA PHE A 109 20.58 -11.48 13.03
C PHE A 109 19.42 -11.89 13.93
N GLY A 110 19.35 -13.18 14.27
CA GLY A 110 18.31 -13.69 15.16
C GLY A 110 18.50 -13.35 16.63
N GLN A 111 19.75 -13.30 17.11
CA GLN A 111 20.12 -12.71 18.40
C GLN A 111 21.62 -12.37 18.42
N ILE A 112 21.95 -11.11 18.69
CA ILE A 112 23.31 -10.64 18.96
C ILE A 112 23.39 -10.12 20.40
N PHE A 113 24.55 -10.30 21.02
CA PHE A 113 24.84 -9.91 22.41
C PHE A 113 26.02 -8.92 22.51
N ALA A 114 26.40 -8.34 21.37
CA ALA A 114 27.51 -7.41 21.25
C ALA A 114 27.22 -6.40 20.14
N ALA A 115 27.83 -5.22 20.23
CA ALA A 115 27.65 -4.17 19.23
C ALA A 115 28.45 -4.42 17.94
N ASP A 116 29.56 -5.17 18.00
CA ASP A 116 30.47 -5.35 16.86
C ASP A 116 29.81 -5.95 15.61
N PRO A 117 28.99 -7.03 15.70
CA PRO A 117 28.26 -7.56 14.54
C PRO A 117 27.37 -6.51 13.85
N LEU A 118 26.74 -5.64 14.62
CA LEU A 118 25.90 -4.55 14.08
C LEU A 118 26.77 -3.46 13.43
N LYS A 119 27.88 -3.07 14.06
CA LYS A 119 28.84 -2.09 13.51
C LYS A 119 29.42 -2.57 12.17
N ASP A 120 29.88 -3.82 12.12
CA ASP A 120 30.43 -4.45 10.91
C ASP A 120 29.38 -4.54 9.80
N PHE A 121 28.13 -4.83 10.17
CA PHE A 121 27.04 -4.91 9.21
C PHE A 121 26.67 -3.53 8.64
N ILE A 122 26.59 -2.51 9.47
CA ILE A 122 26.36 -1.13 9.01
C ILE A 122 27.50 -0.66 8.10
N GLN A 123 28.75 -1.02 8.40
CA GLN A 123 29.89 -0.71 7.56
C GLN A 123 29.78 -1.40 6.19
N ARG A 124 29.38 -2.67 6.15
CA ARG A 124 29.15 -3.39 4.89
C ARG A 124 28.07 -2.73 4.03
N LEU A 125 26.93 -2.37 4.65
CA LEU A 125 25.85 -1.67 3.95
C LEU A 125 26.28 -0.29 3.45
N ASN A 126 27.22 0.35 4.14
CA ASN A 126 27.86 1.58 3.67
C ASN A 126 28.68 1.33 2.39
N ASP A 127 29.53 0.31 2.41
CA ASP A 127 30.38 -0.05 1.27
C ASP A 127 29.55 -0.49 0.04
N GLU A 128 28.43 -1.17 0.27
CA GLU A 128 27.48 -1.62 -0.76
C GLU A 128 26.57 -0.50 -1.29
N GLY A 129 26.59 0.69 -0.69
CA GLY A 129 25.71 1.79 -1.09
C GLY A 129 24.23 1.53 -0.79
N HIS A 130 23.94 0.76 0.27
CA HIS A 130 22.59 0.35 0.64
C HIS A 130 21.63 1.53 0.85
N THR A 131 20.40 1.40 0.37
CA THR A 131 19.32 2.34 0.65
C THR A 131 18.17 1.57 1.27
N GLY A 132 17.98 1.73 2.57
CA GLY A 132 17.12 0.87 3.37
C GLY A 132 17.11 1.25 4.84
N SER A 133 16.44 0.45 5.65
CA SER A 133 16.44 0.59 7.11
C SER A 133 16.86 -0.70 7.81
N LEU A 134 17.39 -0.55 9.02
CA LEU A 134 17.64 -1.61 9.97
C LEU A 134 16.71 -1.42 11.15
N GLU A 135 15.85 -2.39 11.43
CA GLU A 135 15.06 -2.47 12.66
C GLU A 135 15.84 -3.29 13.69
N ILE A 136 15.92 -2.78 14.92
CA ILE A 136 16.71 -3.35 16.01
C ILE A 136 15.78 -3.58 17.19
N LEU A 137 15.43 -4.82 17.45
CA LEU A 137 14.58 -5.22 18.57
C LEU A 137 15.47 -5.67 19.72
N THR A 138 15.49 -4.94 20.82
CA THR A 138 16.24 -5.33 22.01
C THR A 138 15.30 -5.71 23.14
N ASN A 139 15.78 -6.45 24.13
CA ASN A 139 15.05 -6.68 25.38
C ASN A 139 14.92 -5.42 26.27
N LYS A 140 15.45 -4.26 25.85
CA LYS A 140 15.39 -2.97 26.57
C LYS A 140 14.70 -1.87 25.78
N GLY A 141 14.21 -2.16 24.58
CA GLY A 141 13.66 -1.16 23.66
C GLY A 141 13.79 -1.54 22.19
N THR A 142 13.25 -0.69 21.33
CA THR A 142 13.21 -0.87 19.88
C THR A 142 13.85 0.31 19.19
N GLY A 143 14.70 0.05 18.20
CA GLY A 143 15.37 1.06 17.40
C GLY A 143 15.22 0.84 15.91
N MET A 144 15.53 1.89 15.16
CA MET A 144 15.64 1.84 13.72
C MET A 144 16.78 2.73 13.23
N ILE A 145 17.52 2.27 12.22
CA ILE A 145 18.59 3.02 11.55
C ILE A 145 18.24 3.16 10.08
N LEU A 146 18.37 4.37 9.54
CA LEU A 146 18.12 4.68 8.14
C LEU A 146 19.43 4.89 7.38
N LEU A 147 19.57 4.20 6.25
CA LEU A 147 20.70 4.31 5.34
C LEU A 147 20.23 4.79 3.97
N VAL A 148 20.97 5.73 3.38
CA VAL A 148 20.72 6.27 2.04
C VAL A 148 22.03 6.23 1.27
N ARG A 149 22.09 5.42 0.21
CA ARG A 149 23.31 5.21 -0.59
C ARG A 149 24.52 4.86 0.29
N GLY A 150 24.29 3.98 1.25
CA GLY A 150 25.26 3.52 2.25
C GLY A 150 25.48 4.48 3.43
N ARG A 151 25.01 5.73 3.32
CA ARG A 151 25.26 6.74 4.36
C ARG A 151 24.20 6.71 5.43
N PHE A 152 24.63 6.80 6.68
CA PHE A 152 23.74 7.08 7.81
C PHE A 152 22.94 8.36 7.56
N SER A 153 21.63 8.22 7.53
CA SER A 153 20.68 9.33 7.41
C SER A 153 20.21 9.75 8.80
N THR A 154 19.61 8.82 9.55
CA THR A 154 19.07 9.06 10.90
C THR A 154 18.89 7.74 11.64
N ALA A 155 18.65 7.80 12.95
CA ALA A 155 18.23 6.66 13.74
C ALA A 155 17.20 7.08 14.78
N TYR A 156 16.47 6.12 15.30
CA TYR A 156 15.52 6.26 16.39
C TYR A 156 15.72 5.11 17.37
N PHE A 157 15.52 5.37 18.65
CA PHE A 157 15.48 4.34 19.67
C PHE A 157 14.47 4.71 20.75
N GLU A 158 13.58 3.78 21.09
CA GLU A 158 12.62 3.90 22.18
C GLU A 158 12.91 2.80 23.20
N THR A 159 13.18 3.22 24.43
CA THR A 159 13.32 2.28 25.56
C THR A 159 11.99 1.68 25.96
N GLU A 160 12.01 0.55 26.68
CA GLU A 160 10.82 -0.06 27.29
C GLU A 160 10.04 0.92 28.19
N GLY A 161 10.73 1.88 28.81
CA GLY A 161 10.12 2.93 29.64
C GLY A 161 9.53 4.11 28.86
N GLY A 162 9.50 4.06 27.53
CA GLY A 162 8.95 5.12 26.66
C GLY A 162 9.86 6.35 26.49
N VAL A 163 11.11 6.30 26.94
CA VAL A 163 12.11 7.34 26.64
C VAL A 163 12.61 7.16 25.22
N THR A 164 12.60 8.24 24.43
CA THR A 164 12.95 8.27 23.02
C THR A 164 14.26 8.99 22.76
N PHE A 165 15.02 8.49 21.79
CA PHE A 165 16.28 9.06 21.32
C PHE A 165 16.24 9.17 19.79
N GLU A 166 16.93 10.15 19.23
CA GLU A 166 16.92 10.42 17.78
C GLU A 166 18.34 10.62 17.21
N LYS A 167 18.46 10.48 15.88
CA LYS A 167 19.68 10.72 15.10
C LYS A 167 20.87 9.94 15.65
N LYS A 168 22.04 10.59 15.78
CA LYS A 168 23.25 9.94 16.31
C LYS A 168 23.12 9.52 17.77
N GLU A 169 22.26 10.18 18.55
CA GLU A 169 22.04 9.84 19.95
C GLU A 169 21.36 8.47 20.06
N ALA A 170 20.35 8.22 19.22
CA ALA A 170 19.72 6.90 19.12
C ALA A 170 20.72 5.81 18.76
N LEU A 171 21.57 6.05 17.75
CA LEU A 171 22.58 5.09 17.31
C LEU A 171 23.57 4.76 18.43
N ASN A 172 24.05 5.79 19.13
CA ASN A 172 24.95 5.62 20.26
C ASN A 172 24.28 4.85 21.40
N LYS A 173 23.00 5.11 21.66
CA LYS A 173 22.23 4.40 22.69
C LYS A 173 22.08 2.91 22.38
N ILE A 174 21.84 2.57 21.12
CA ILE A 174 21.77 1.19 20.65
C ILE A 174 23.11 0.48 20.90
N TYR A 175 24.23 1.11 20.54
CA TYR A 175 25.55 0.54 20.79
C TYR A 175 25.87 0.41 22.28
N GLU A 176 25.60 1.44 23.08
CA GLU A 176 25.78 1.43 24.53
C GLU A 176 25.01 0.27 25.19
N LEU A 177 23.77 0.04 24.76
CA LEU A 177 22.95 -1.07 25.26
C LEU A 177 23.53 -2.43 24.87
N LEU A 178 23.96 -2.59 23.62
CA LEU A 178 24.56 -3.84 23.14
C LEU A 178 25.94 -4.13 23.72
N GLU A 179 26.58 -3.16 24.39
CA GLU A 179 27.81 -3.36 25.14
C GLU A 179 27.53 -3.85 26.59
N ARG A 180 26.26 -3.99 26.99
CA ARG A 180 25.87 -4.52 28.31
C ARG A 180 25.59 -6.02 28.21
N ASP A 181 26.10 -6.77 29.18
CA ASP A 181 25.99 -8.24 29.25
C ASP A 181 24.54 -8.76 29.35
N ASP A 182 23.58 -7.91 29.75
CA ASP A 182 22.17 -8.27 29.93
C ASP A 182 21.28 -7.93 28.73
N THR A 183 21.87 -7.47 27.62
CA THR A 183 21.12 -7.00 26.46
C THR A 183 21.35 -7.90 25.26
N SER A 184 20.27 -8.25 24.58
CA SER A 184 20.30 -8.91 23.28
C SER A 184 19.52 -8.08 22.27
N ALA A 185 19.92 -8.17 21.00
CA ALA A 185 19.19 -7.57 19.89
C ALA A 185 18.92 -8.56 18.77
N GLN A 186 17.78 -8.40 18.12
CA GLN A 186 17.49 -8.94 16.80
C GLN A 186 17.59 -7.80 15.80
N VAL A 187 18.08 -8.10 14.60
CA VAL A 187 18.24 -7.07 13.56
C VAL A 187 17.57 -7.54 12.29
N PHE A 188 16.72 -6.68 11.75
CA PHE A 188 16.03 -6.90 10.49
C PHE A 188 16.42 -5.80 9.50
N GLN A 189 16.69 -6.17 8.26
CA GLN A 189 16.94 -5.24 7.16
C GLN A 189 15.70 -5.13 6.28
N SER A 190 15.42 -3.93 5.79
CA SER A 190 14.50 -3.72 4.69
C SER A 190 15.17 -2.91 3.59
N ASP A 191 14.91 -3.27 2.35
CA ASP A 191 15.41 -2.58 1.16
C ASP A 191 14.41 -1.52 0.68
N PHE A 192 14.92 -0.40 0.16
CA PHE A 192 14.12 0.56 -0.58
C PHE A 192 14.46 0.51 -2.07
N SER A 193 13.45 0.66 -2.94
CA SER A 193 13.72 0.86 -4.37
C SER A 193 14.44 2.20 -4.61
N PRO A 194 15.61 2.20 -5.29
CA PRO A 194 16.35 3.42 -5.65
C PRO A 194 15.56 4.40 -6.51
N ASP A 195 14.56 3.93 -7.27
CA ASP A 195 13.80 4.76 -8.21
C ASP A 195 12.83 5.69 -7.48
N ILE A 196 12.30 5.28 -6.33
CA ILE A 196 11.47 6.13 -5.45
C ILE A 196 12.31 7.31 -4.90
N TRP A 197 13.61 7.11 -4.69
CA TRP A 197 14.52 8.16 -4.22
C TRP A 197 14.85 9.20 -5.31
N LYS A 198 14.89 8.80 -6.59
CA LYS A 198 15.17 9.73 -7.70
C LYS A 198 14.02 10.72 -7.91
N THR A 199 12.77 10.28 -7.77
CA THR A 199 11.58 11.15 -7.84
C THR A 199 11.62 12.28 -6.80
N ARG A 200 12.34 12.06 -5.69
CA ARG A 200 12.52 12.99 -4.56
C ARG A 200 13.38 14.22 -4.88
N GLN A 201 14.34 14.12 -5.79
CA GLN A 201 15.24 15.24 -6.12
C GLN A 201 14.62 16.22 -7.11
N GLN A 202 13.64 15.79 -7.91
CA GLN A 202 13.01 16.64 -8.93
C GLN A 202 11.79 17.42 -8.40
N GLY A 203 11.16 16.98 -7.31
CA GLY A 203 9.92 17.59 -6.80
C GLY A 203 10.06 18.63 -5.68
N ASN A 204 11.24 18.81 -5.08
CA ASN A 204 11.36 19.52 -3.80
C ASN A 204 11.77 21.00 -3.97
N LYS A 205 10.82 21.85 -4.37
CA LYS A 205 10.85 23.29 -4.05
C LYS A 205 9.75 23.59 -3.04
N GLY A 206 10.16 24.17 -1.91
CA GLY A 206 9.42 24.39 -0.67
C GLY A 206 7.91 24.53 -0.81
N ARG A 207 7.19 23.66 -0.14
CA ARG A 207 5.79 23.89 0.24
C ARG A 207 5.73 23.87 1.75
N SER A 208 5.49 25.04 2.33
CA SER A 208 4.87 25.16 3.65
C SER A 208 3.63 24.26 3.67
N SER A 209 3.39 23.60 4.81
CA SER A 209 2.28 22.66 4.99
C SER A 209 0.96 23.35 4.64
N ARG A 210 0.44 23.09 3.41
CA ARG A 210 -0.86 23.57 2.91
C ARG A 210 -2.01 23.21 3.85
N LEU A 211 -1.80 22.22 4.71
CA LEU A 211 -2.73 21.76 5.72
C LEU A 211 -2.93 22.81 6.83
N GLN A 212 -1.90 23.60 7.16
CA GLN A 212 -2.01 24.69 8.13
C GLN A 212 -2.76 25.89 7.53
N GLU A 213 -2.49 26.26 6.28
CA GLU A 213 -3.23 27.32 5.57
C GLU A 213 -4.73 26.98 5.40
N LEU A 214 -5.06 25.72 5.08
CA LEU A 214 -6.45 25.31 4.88
C LEU A 214 -7.24 25.15 6.19
N LEU A 215 -6.60 24.70 7.27
CA LEU A 215 -7.24 24.62 8.59
C LEU A 215 -7.47 26.02 9.19
N GLU A 216 -6.56 26.97 8.96
CA GLU A 216 -6.76 28.38 9.33
C GLU A 216 -7.89 29.00 8.49
N GLN A 217 -7.95 28.75 7.18
CA GLN A 217 -9.02 29.24 6.30
C GLN A 217 -10.42 28.72 6.67
N ARG A 218 -10.56 27.45 7.09
CA ARG A 218 -11.86 26.93 7.56
C ARG A 218 -12.29 27.51 8.90
N ARG A 219 -11.33 27.82 9.79
CA ARG A 219 -11.58 28.44 11.09
C ARG A 219 -12.03 29.89 10.93
N GLU A 220 -11.49 30.60 9.93
CA GLU A 220 -11.90 31.95 9.57
C GLU A 220 -13.23 31.99 8.80
N GLY A 221 -13.51 30.98 7.96
CA GLY A 221 -14.75 30.84 7.20
C GLY A 221 -16.00 30.66 8.08
N SER A 222 -15.90 29.86 9.15
CA SER A 222 -17.04 29.62 10.05
C SER A 222 -17.43 30.84 10.89
N THR A 223 -16.61 31.89 10.93
CA THR A 223 -16.90 33.12 11.67
C THR A 223 -17.62 34.16 10.78
N LYS A 224 -17.46 34.08 9.45
CA LYS A 224 -18.06 35.04 8.50
C LYS A 224 -19.42 34.61 7.95
N GLU A 225 -19.72 33.31 7.93
CA GLU A 225 -21.03 32.81 7.46
C GLU A 225 -22.19 33.14 8.41
N VAL A 226 -21.92 33.43 9.69
CA VAL A 226 -22.97 33.88 10.64
C VAL A 226 -23.27 35.38 10.48
N GLU A 227 -22.38 36.18 9.87
CA GLU A 227 -22.62 37.61 9.61
C GLU A 227 -23.18 37.88 8.20
N ALA A 228 -23.02 36.97 7.24
CA ALA A 228 -23.43 37.19 5.85
C ALA A 228 -24.88 36.77 5.51
N GLU A 229 -25.56 35.99 6.34
CA GLU A 229 -26.97 35.61 6.12
C GLU A 229 -27.98 36.73 6.50
N ALA A 230 -27.52 37.89 6.99
CA ALA A 230 -28.39 39.02 7.34
C ALA A 230 -28.59 40.05 6.20
N GLU A 231 -27.82 40.02 5.11
CA GLU A 231 -27.88 41.05 4.06
C GLU A 231 -27.68 40.48 2.65
N ALA A 232 -28.72 39.87 2.06
CA ALA A 232 -28.83 39.76 0.59
C ALA A 232 -30.24 39.38 0.11
N GLN A 233 -31.21 40.27 0.30
CA GLN A 233 -32.35 40.40 -0.60
C GLN A 233 -32.09 41.61 -1.51
N HIS A 234 -31.68 41.41 -2.77
CA HIS A 234 -32.21 42.08 -3.97
C HIS A 234 -31.33 41.87 -5.21
N ASP A 235 -32.01 41.68 -6.34
CA ASP A 235 -31.63 42.10 -7.70
C ASP A 235 -30.43 41.38 -8.36
N GLY A 236 -30.40 40.98 -9.61
CA GLY A 236 -31.23 41.26 -10.78
C GLY A 236 -30.52 40.63 -11.99
N SER A 237 -31.30 40.12 -12.92
CA SER A 237 -30.85 39.35 -14.09
C SER A 237 -30.10 40.18 -15.14
N LYS A 238 -29.10 39.58 -15.82
CA LYS A 238 -28.89 39.71 -17.28
C LYS A 238 -27.80 38.76 -17.83
N PRO A 239 -27.94 38.23 -19.06
CA PRO A 239 -27.02 37.26 -19.65
C PRO A 239 -25.94 37.95 -20.51
N ARG A 240 -24.77 37.32 -20.62
CA ARG A 240 -23.70 37.69 -21.56
C ARG A 240 -23.38 36.50 -22.46
N ASP A 241 -23.68 36.67 -23.74
CA ASP A 241 -23.18 35.85 -24.85
C ASP A 241 -21.68 36.14 -25.08
N GLY A 242 -20.91 35.08 -25.29
CA GLY A 242 -19.50 35.12 -25.69
C GLY A 242 -19.13 33.85 -26.46
N PRO A 243 -18.29 33.93 -27.52
CA PRO A 243 -18.24 32.94 -28.59
C PRO A 243 -17.39 31.71 -28.25
N THR A 244 -17.84 30.58 -28.78
CA THR A 244 -17.20 29.26 -28.76
C THR A 244 -15.96 29.24 -29.66
N PRO A 245 -14.81 28.70 -29.22
CA PRO A 245 -13.67 28.43 -30.11
C PRO A 245 -13.84 27.08 -30.82
N GLU A 246 -13.61 27.07 -32.13
CA GLU A 246 -13.56 25.89 -32.99
C GLU A 246 -12.40 24.97 -32.56
N LEU A 247 -12.75 23.71 -32.25
CA LEU A 247 -11.80 22.63 -32.00
C LEU A 247 -11.43 21.96 -33.31
N THR A 248 -10.16 22.08 -33.69
CA THR A 248 -9.51 21.33 -34.76
C THR A 248 -9.55 19.82 -34.44
N THR A 249 -10.26 19.06 -35.26
CA THR A 249 -10.35 17.60 -35.17
C THR A 249 -9.01 16.99 -35.59
N ILE A 250 -8.30 16.39 -34.63
CA ILE A 250 -7.16 15.49 -34.92
C ILE A 250 -7.78 14.13 -35.26
N GLU A 251 -7.57 13.63 -36.48
CA GLU A 251 -7.85 12.24 -36.84
C GLU A 251 -6.96 11.31 -36.01
N VAL A 252 -7.51 10.79 -34.92
CA VAL A 252 -6.92 9.70 -34.16
C VAL A 252 -7.22 8.42 -34.93
N VAL A 253 -6.19 7.82 -35.54
CA VAL A 253 -6.28 6.47 -36.09
C VAL A 253 -6.66 5.53 -34.94
N PRO A 254 -7.82 4.85 -34.99
CA PRO A 254 -8.23 3.97 -33.92
C PRO A 254 -7.23 2.82 -33.81
N PRO A 255 -6.86 2.40 -32.59
CA PRO A 255 -6.01 1.23 -32.38
C PRO A 255 -6.66 0.00 -33.04
N PRO A 256 -5.86 -0.95 -33.55
CA PRO A 256 -6.38 -2.16 -34.16
C PRO A 256 -7.31 -2.89 -33.19
N GLU A 257 -8.51 -3.24 -33.64
CA GLU A 257 -9.46 -4.02 -32.85
C GLU A 257 -8.80 -5.36 -32.45
N PRO A 258 -8.91 -5.75 -31.17
CA PRO A 258 -8.26 -6.95 -30.69
C PRO A 258 -8.95 -8.19 -31.29
N PRO A 259 -8.20 -9.27 -31.57
CA PRO A 259 -8.71 -10.45 -32.27
C PRO A 259 -9.84 -11.13 -31.49
N PRO A 260 -10.78 -11.83 -32.15
CA PRO A 260 -11.88 -12.53 -31.48
C PRO A 260 -11.38 -13.62 -30.51
N SER A 261 -12.14 -13.88 -29.44
CA SER A 261 -11.74 -14.80 -28.34
C SER A 261 -11.32 -16.20 -28.83
N ALA A 262 -11.94 -16.71 -29.90
CA ALA A 262 -11.61 -18.00 -30.49
C ALA A 262 -10.17 -18.12 -31.02
N GLU A 263 -9.56 -17.01 -31.44
CA GLU A 263 -8.17 -16.99 -31.94
C GLU A 263 -7.14 -16.87 -30.82
N ARG A 264 -7.57 -16.46 -29.61
CA ARG A 264 -6.68 -16.24 -28.45
C ARG A 264 -6.44 -17.50 -27.63
N ARG A 265 -7.36 -18.47 -27.69
CA ARG A 265 -7.32 -19.69 -26.87
C ARG A 265 -6.00 -20.47 -26.95
N PRO A 266 -5.37 -20.69 -28.12
CA PRO A 266 -4.08 -21.40 -28.18
C PRO A 266 -2.96 -20.67 -27.43
N LEU A 267 -2.96 -19.34 -27.45
CA LEU A 267 -1.99 -18.51 -26.73
C LEU A 267 -2.24 -18.58 -25.22
N GLN A 268 -3.51 -18.53 -24.80
CA GLN A 268 -3.91 -18.68 -23.40
C GLN A 268 -3.47 -20.05 -22.87
N GLU A 269 -3.80 -21.14 -23.57
CA GLU A 269 -3.40 -22.51 -23.20
C GLU A 269 -1.88 -22.65 -23.08
N GLN A 270 -1.12 -22.05 -24.00
CA GLN A 270 0.35 -22.03 -23.91
C GLN A 270 0.84 -21.32 -22.64
N ILE A 271 0.30 -20.14 -22.33
CA ILE A 271 0.67 -19.37 -21.13
C ILE A 271 0.32 -20.14 -19.85
N LEU A 272 -0.86 -20.75 -19.80
CA LEU A 272 -1.27 -21.55 -18.64
C LEU A 272 -0.37 -22.77 -18.45
N SER A 273 0.05 -23.44 -19.53
CA SER A 273 1.01 -24.55 -19.48
C SER A 273 2.35 -24.11 -18.92
N ASP A 274 2.88 -22.98 -19.39
CA ASP A 274 4.15 -22.41 -18.91
C ASP A 274 4.09 -22.07 -17.42
N ILE A 275 2.95 -21.56 -16.92
CA ILE A 275 2.73 -21.29 -15.49
C ILE A 275 2.73 -22.61 -14.70
N ALA A 276 2.02 -23.62 -15.18
CA ALA A 276 1.92 -24.92 -14.52
C ALA A 276 3.27 -25.63 -14.41
N GLU A 277 4.10 -25.59 -15.46
CA GLU A 277 5.45 -26.16 -15.43
C GLU A 277 6.38 -25.45 -14.42
N GLN A 278 6.22 -24.14 -14.25
CA GLN A 278 7.05 -23.33 -13.36
C GLN A 278 6.55 -23.28 -11.90
N THR A 279 5.37 -23.82 -11.63
CA THR A 279 4.71 -23.72 -10.32
C THR A 279 4.32 -25.09 -9.79
N PRO A 280 5.23 -25.80 -9.11
CA PRO A 280 4.96 -27.15 -8.58
C PRO A 280 3.80 -27.20 -7.58
N ALA A 281 3.53 -26.10 -6.88
CA ALA A 281 2.47 -25.95 -5.89
C ALA A 281 1.19 -25.30 -6.47
N LEU A 282 1.03 -25.34 -7.80
CA LEU A 282 -0.17 -24.85 -8.47
C LEU A 282 -1.38 -25.72 -8.12
N LEU A 283 -2.49 -25.07 -7.76
CA LEU A 283 -3.79 -25.72 -7.58
C LEU A 283 -4.65 -25.50 -8.83
N ALA A 284 -4.70 -24.27 -9.35
CA ALA A 284 -5.38 -23.93 -10.59
C ALA A 284 -4.82 -22.65 -11.22
N THR A 285 -4.88 -22.53 -12.54
CA THR A 285 -4.61 -21.30 -13.30
C THR A 285 -5.56 -21.19 -14.47
N PHE A 286 -6.10 -20.00 -14.75
CA PHE A 286 -7.12 -19.84 -15.78
C PHE A 286 -7.23 -18.40 -16.30
N PHE A 287 -7.72 -18.28 -17.54
CA PHE A 287 -8.14 -17.03 -18.17
C PHE A 287 -9.66 -16.89 -18.10
N PHE A 288 -10.14 -15.66 -17.98
CA PHE A 288 -11.56 -15.35 -18.03
C PHE A 288 -11.81 -13.96 -18.65
N GLY A 289 -12.97 -13.79 -19.26
CA GLY A 289 -13.41 -12.49 -19.79
C GLY A 289 -13.98 -11.58 -18.69
N LEU A 290 -13.55 -10.31 -18.65
CA LEU A 290 -14.08 -9.32 -17.70
C LEU A 290 -15.52 -8.93 -18.02
N GLU A 291 -15.90 -8.93 -19.30
CA GLU A 291 -17.28 -8.64 -19.71
C GLU A 291 -18.18 -9.87 -19.67
N SER A 292 -17.72 -11.00 -20.21
CA SER A 292 -18.50 -12.25 -20.29
C SER A 292 -18.65 -12.96 -18.95
N GLU A 293 -17.70 -12.76 -18.03
CA GLU A 293 -17.56 -13.52 -16.77
C GLU A 293 -17.35 -15.03 -17.01
N GLU A 294 -17.03 -15.43 -18.25
CA GLU A 294 -16.80 -16.82 -18.63
C GLU A 294 -15.31 -17.16 -18.55
N ILE A 295 -15.02 -18.41 -18.19
CA ILE A 295 -13.66 -18.96 -18.19
C ILE A 295 -13.33 -19.42 -19.61
N ASP A 296 -12.30 -18.82 -20.21
CA ASP A 296 -11.92 -19.09 -21.61
C ASP A 296 -10.99 -20.32 -21.71
N ALA A 297 -10.05 -20.43 -20.76
CA ALA A 297 -9.08 -21.52 -20.68
C ALA A 297 -8.69 -21.79 -19.21
N GLU A 298 -8.48 -23.06 -18.85
CA GLU A 298 -8.11 -23.43 -17.47
C GLU A 298 -7.19 -24.65 -17.42
N ILE A 299 -6.34 -24.69 -16.40
CA ILE A 299 -5.61 -25.86 -15.94
C ILE A 299 -5.86 -26.01 -14.45
N VAL A 300 -6.43 -27.15 -14.06
CA VAL A 300 -6.65 -27.53 -12.66
C VAL A 300 -5.74 -28.70 -12.33
N ALA A 301 -4.85 -28.51 -11.36
CA ALA A 301 -3.88 -29.53 -10.94
C ALA A 301 -4.36 -30.30 -9.70
N ALA A 302 -5.29 -29.73 -8.92
CA ALA A 302 -5.90 -30.38 -7.76
C ALA A 302 -7.12 -31.26 -8.14
N PRO A 303 -7.49 -32.28 -7.34
CA PRO A 303 -8.67 -33.12 -7.59
C PRO A 303 -9.99 -32.32 -7.57
N ASP A 304 -10.94 -32.72 -8.43
CA ASP A 304 -12.23 -32.05 -8.70
C ASP A 304 -13.15 -31.81 -7.47
N GLU A 305 -12.88 -32.44 -6.33
CA GLU A 305 -13.75 -32.40 -5.13
C GLU A 305 -13.37 -31.33 -4.09
N THR A 306 -12.54 -30.35 -4.44
CA THR A 306 -12.08 -29.31 -3.51
C THR A 306 -12.96 -28.05 -3.55
N ALA A 307 -13.04 -27.33 -2.43
CA ALA A 307 -13.73 -26.03 -2.32
C ALA A 307 -13.22 -24.97 -3.33
N ASP A 308 -12.09 -25.27 -3.98
CA ASP A 308 -11.39 -24.45 -4.95
C ASP A 308 -12.21 -24.27 -6.24
N ARG A 309 -13.06 -25.23 -6.63
CA ARG A 309 -13.89 -25.08 -7.84
C ARG A 309 -14.92 -23.95 -7.72
N LEU A 310 -15.52 -23.81 -6.55
CA LEU A 310 -16.47 -22.72 -6.29
C LEU A 310 -15.79 -21.35 -6.42
N ILE A 311 -14.52 -21.25 -6.04
CA ILE A 311 -13.74 -20.01 -6.16
C ILE A 311 -13.47 -19.72 -7.63
N ILE A 312 -13.02 -20.71 -8.40
CA ILE A 312 -12.78 -20.60 -9.84
C ILE A 312 -14.04 -20.08 -10.55
N ASP A 313 -15.19 -20.70 -10.30
CA ASP A 313 -16.46 -20.35 -10.96
C ASP A 313 -17.00 -18.97 -10.56
N LYS A 314 -16.64 -18.43 -9.39
CA LYS A 314 -17.15 -17.15 -8.87
C LYS A 314 -16.18 -15.99 -9.02
N LEU A 315 -14.92 -16.27 -9.30
CA LEU A 315 -13.89 -15.25 -9.40
C LEU A 315 -14.16 -14.22 -10.52
N PRO A 316 -14.57 -14.60 -11.75
CA PRO A 316 -14.81 -13.63 -12.81
C PRO A 316 -15.86 -12.57 -12.43
N ALA A 317 -17.01 -13.01 -11.90
CA ALA A 317 -18.07 -12.13 -11.42
C ALA A 317 -17.60 -11.20 -10.29
N PHE A 318 -16.76 -11.72 -9.38
CA PHE A 318 -16.20 -10.92 -8.29
C PHE A 318 -15.21 -9.86 -8.79
N VAL A 319 -14.32 -10.21 -9.73
CA VAL A 319 -13.36 -9.26 -10.33
C VAL A 319 -14.10 -8.18 -11.09
N LYS A 320 -15.12 -8.53 -11.89
CA LYS A 320 -15.97 -7.55 -12.58
C LYS A 320 -16.70 -6.61 -11.62
N TYR A 321 -17.17 -7.13 -10.48
CA TYR A 321 -17.75 -6.28 -9.44
C TYR A 321 -16.74 -5.26 -8.91
N LEU A 322 -15.49 -5.66 -8.69
CA LEU A 322 -14.42 -4.74 -8.26
C LEU A 322 -14.06 -3.73 -9.36
N GLU A 323 -13.99 -4.13 -10.63
CA GLU A 323 -13.80 -3.23 -11.77
C GLU A 323 -14.90 -2.16 -11.84
N ASN A 324 -16.16 -2.55 -11.70
CA ASN A 324 -17.28 -1.61 -11.65
C ASN A 324 -17.17 -0.63 -10.47
N LEU A 325 -16.71 -1.11 -9.31
CA LEU A 325 -16.48 -0.24 -8.15
C LEU A 325 -15.32 0.74 -8.36
N ALA A 326 -14.24 0.31 -9.02
CA ALA A 326 -13.10 1.16 -9.38
C ALA A 326 -13.55 2.26 -10.35
N ALA A 327 -14.27 1.89 -11.41
CA ALA A 327 -14.83 2.83 -12.38
C ALA A 327 -15.76 3.87 -11.73
N MET A 328 -16.60 3.46 -10.76
CA MET A 328 -17.46 4.39 -10.01
C MET A 328 -16.67 5.41 -9.16
N ARG A 329 -15.41 5.11 -8.81
CA ARG A 329 -14.53 6.01 -8.06
C ARG A 329 -13.69 6.92 -8.96
N GLY A 330 -13.75 6.72 -10.28
CA GLY A 330 -12.87 7.39 -11.23
C GLY A 330 -11.47 6.79 -11.28
N ASP A 331 -11.29 5.58 -10.77
CA ASP A 331 -10.08 4.78 -11.00
C ASP A 331 -10.18 4.10 -12.37
N ASP A 332 -9.04 3.91 -13.05
CA ASP A 332 -9.03 3.43 -14.44
C ASP A 332 -9.40 1.94 -14.56
N HIS A 333 -8.88 1.08 -13.68
CA HIS A 333 -9.12 -0.38 -13.66
C HIS A 333 -8.51 -1.04 -12.40
N VAL A 334 -8.90 -2.28 -12.10
CA VAL A 334 -8.24 -3.10 -11.09
C VAL A 334 -7.02 -3.76 -11.71
N GLU A 335 -5.81 -3.32 -11.35
CA GLU A 335 -4.61 -3.88 -11.97
C GLU A 335 -4.30 -5.31 -11.46
N ILE A 336 -4.24 -5.47 -10.14
CA ILE A 336 -3.90 -6.75 -9.48
C ILE A 336 -4.82 -6.96 -8.29
N LEU A 337 -5.39 -8.15 -8.18
CA LEU A 337 -6.08 -8.61 -6.99
C LEU A 337 -5.28 -9.74 -6.34
N SER A 338 -5.03 -9.65 -5.04
CA SER A 338 -4.42 -10.73 -4.26
C SER A 338 -5.26 -11.06 -3.04
N MET A 339 -5.43 -12.35 -2.79
CA MET A 339 -6.17 -12.88 -1.65
C MET A 339 -5.39 -14.02 -1.03
N SER A 340 -5.37 -14.09 0.30
CA SER A 340 -4.75 -15.17 1.04
C SER A 340 -5.77 -15.82 1.95
N THR A 341 -5.83 -17.15 1.93
CA THR A 341 -6.62 -17.95 2.87
C THR A 341 -5.69 -18.79 3.74
N GLU A 342 -6.26 -19.57 4.66
CA GLU A 342 -5.47 -20.52 5.45
C GLU A 342 -4.83 -21.62 4.57
N ASN A 343 -5.39 -21.90 3.40
CA ASN A 343 -5.00 -23.05 2.57
C ASN A 343 -4.31 -22.67 1.26
N PHE A 344 -4.55 -21.48 0.72
CA PHE A 344 -4.00 -21.09 -0.59
C PHE A 344 -3.79 -19.58 -0.73
N TYR A 345 -3.04 -19.20 -1.74
CA TYR A 345 -2.95 -17.85 -2.28
C TYR A 345 -3.69 -17.80 -3.61
N LEU A 346 -4.46 -16.73 -3.82
CA LEU A 346 -5.11 -16.39 -5.08
C LEU A 346 -4.54 -15.06 -5.56
N ILE A 347 -4.10 -15.02 -6.81
CA ILE A 347 -3.57 -13.82 -7.45
C ILE A 347 -4.25 -13.69 -8.81
N VAL A 348 -4.72 -12.49 -9.14
CA VAL A 348 -5.34 -12.15 -10.41
C VAL A 348 -4.65 -10.92 -10.98
N LYS A 349 -4.35 -10.95 -12.27
CA LYS A 349 -3.90 -9.79 -13.06
C LYS A 349 -4.96 -9.52 -14.12
N CYS A 350 -5.56 -8.33 -14.10
CA CYS A 350 -6.43 -7.88 -15.18
C CYS A 350 -5.57 -7.34 -16.33
N ILE A 351 -6.04 -7.53 -17.54
CA ILE A 351 -5.39 -7.13 -18.79
C ILE A 351 -6.39 -6.22 -19.55
N PRO A 352 -6.37 -4.91 -19.28
CA PRO A 352 -7.33 -3.97 -19.84
C PRO A 352 -7.34 -3.95 -21.37
N GLU A 353 -6.19 -4.19 -22.00
CA GLU A 353 -6.02 -4.19 -23.45
C GLU A 353 -6.85 -5.27 -24.13
N THR A 354 -7.07 -6.40 -23.45
CA THR A 354 -7.79 -7.56 -23.99
C THR A 354 -9.15 -7.78 -23.34
N GLN A 355 -9.48 -7.01 -22.29
CA GLN A 355 -10.67 -7.17 -21.44
C GLN A 355 -10.74 -8.56 -20.78
N GLU A 356 -9.59 -9.08 -20.36
CA GLU A 356 -9.46 -10.41 -19.75
C GLU A 356 -8.77 -10.32 -18.39
N GLY A 357 -8.93 -11.35 -17.57
CA GLY A 357 -8.14 -11.60 -16.38
C GLY A 357 -7.42 -12.94 -16.47
N ILE A 358 -6.20 -12.99 -15.92
CA ILE A 358 -5.48 -14.24 -15.65
C ILE A 358 -5.40 -14.44 -14.14
N ALA A 359 -5.83 -15.60 -13.67
CA ALA A 359 -5.86 -15.97 -12.27
C ALA A 359 -4.97 -17.19 -12.00
N MET A 360 -4.37 -17.21 -10.81
CA MET A 360 -3.58 -18.32 -10.32
C MET A 360 -3.86 -18.57 -8.85
N ILE A 361 -4.10 -19.85 -8.52
CA ILE A 361 -4.32 -20.37 -7.18
C ILE A 361 -3.17 -21.31 -6.85
N THR A 362 -2.44 -21.04 -5.77
CA THR A 362 -1.32 -21.86 -5.32
C THR A 362 -1.47 -22.25 -3.86
N ASP A 363 -0.93 -23.41 -3.48
CA ASP A 363 -0.73 -23.74 -2.07
C ASP A 363 0.21 -22.72 -1.39
N ARG A 364 0.14 -22.62 -0.06
CA ARG A 364 0.97 -21.75 0.77
C ARG A 364 2.44 -22.12 0.80
N SER A 365 2.80 -23.32 0.35
CA SER A 365 4.20 -23.71 0.14
C SER A 365 4.89 -22.87 -0.94
N GLN A 366 4.14 -22.27 -1.87
CA GLN A 366 4.65 -21.34 -2.87
C GLN A 366 4.83 -19.93 -2.28
N PRO A 367 6.03 -19.32 -2.38
CA PRO A 367 6.21 -17.91 -2.01
C PRO A 367 5.33 -17.00 -2.87
N VAL A 368 4.47 -16.20 -2.23
CA VAL A 368 3.52 -15.30 -2.92
C VAL A 368 4.21 -14.31 -3.86
N THR A 369 5.43 -13.88 -3.53
CA THR A 369 6.23 -12.97 -4.36
C THR A 369 6.67 -13.63 -5.66
N LEU A 370 7.07 -14.90 -5.62
CA LEU A 370 7.46 -15.67 -6.81
C LEU A 370 6.24 -15.96 -7.69
N ALA A 371 5.13 -16.36 -7.08
CA ALA A 371 3.86 -16.57 -7.76
C ALA A 371 3.37 -15.29 -8.48
N SER A 372 3.42 -14.14 -7.78
CA SER A 372 3.03 -12.85 -8.34
C SER A 372 3.93 -12.45 -9.52
N ALA A 373 5.25 -12.59 -9.39
CA ALA A 373 6.20 -12.25 -10.44
C ALA A 373 5.99 -13.12 -11.70
N LEU A 374 5.74 -14.42 -11.52
CA LEU A 374 5.46 -15.33 -12.62
C LEU A 374 4.16 -14.95 -13.36
N LEU A 375 3.08 -14.68 -12.62
CA LEU A 375 1.80 -14.28 -13.21
C LEU A 375 1.92 -12.98 -14.03
N LEU A 376 2.62 -11.98 -13.47
CA LEU A 376 2.86 -10.70 -14.16
C LEU A 376 3.68 -10.86 -15.43
N ASN A 377 4.77 -11.63 -15.38
CA ASN A 377 5.57 -11.92 -16.56
C ASN A 377 4.76 -12.68 -17.62
N SER A 378 3.90 -13.59 -17.19
CA SER A 378 3.02 -14.36 -18.07
C SER A 378 1.98 -13.48 -18.75
N ALA A 379 1.35 -12.55 -18.01
CA ALA A 379 0.43 -11.56 -18.55
C ALA A 379 1.12 -10.63 -19.57
N HIS A 380 2.32 -10.12 -19.26
CA HIS A 380 3.09 -9.30 -20.20
C HIS A 380 3.45 -10.06 -21.48
N ARG A 381 3.90 -11.31 -21.35
CA ARG A 381 4.23 -12.15 -22.50
C ARG A 381 3.00 -12.42 -23.35
N TYR A 382 1.85 -12.68 -22.72
CA TYR A 382 0.58 -12.86 -23.42
C TYR A 382 0.20 -11.64 -24.28
N VAL A 383 0.25 -10.43 -23.69
CA VAL A 383 -0.02 -9.18 -24.42
C VAL A 383 0.98 -8.98 -25.57
N ALA A 384 2.26 -9.27 -25.34
CA ALA A 384 3.29 -9.14 -26.37
C ALA A 384 3.09 -10.12 -27.54
N MET A 385 2.65 -11.36 -27.25
CA MET A 385 2.31 -12.36 -28.26
C MET A 385 1.11 -11.92 -29.11
N LEU A 386 0.09 -11.31 -28.48
CA LEU A 386 -1.07 -10.76 -29.21
C LEU A 386 -0.69 -9.58 -30.12
N ALA A 387 0.24 -8.73 -29.68
CA ALA A 387 0.74 -7.61 -30.48
C ALA A 387 1.65 -8.04 -31.65
N GLY A 388 1.97 -9.34 -31.80
CA GLY A 388 2.89 -9.84 -32.83
C GLY A 388 4.34 -9.41 -32.61
N THR A 389 4.64 -8.81 -31.46
CA THR A 389 6.01 -8.51 -31.01
C THR A 389 6.67 -9.80 -30.54
N ALA A 390 7.63 -10.30 -31.32
CA ALA A 390 8.50 -11.38 -30.86
C ALA A 390 9.26 -10.92 -29.61
N VAL A 391 9.01 -11.59 -28.47
CA VAL A 391 9.70 -11.40 -27.18
C VAL A 391 10.97 -12.22 -27.12
#